data_AF-X1K1J8-F1
#
_entry.id   AF-X1K1J8-F1
#
_cell.length_a   1.000
_cell.length_b   1.000
_cell.length_c   1.000
_cell.angle_alpha   90.00
_cell.angle_beta   90.00
_cell.angle_gamma   90.00
#
_symmetry.space_group_name_H-M   'P 1'
#
loop_
_entity.id
_entity.type
_entity.pdbx_description
1 polymer ?
#
loop_
_entity_poly.entity_id
_entity_poly.type
_entity_poly.pdbx_seq_one_letter_code
_entity_poly.pdbx_strand_id
1 'polypeptide(L)'
;DTPDYKRYVPPLIFLRFLSLRYEERREQLELMISEPQSEYYTKNKAESEAILEDPDEYRRAQAFIVPKEARWSYILQNAQADNIKIILDDALEAMEKAYPEKLRGLLPRI
;
A
#
# COMPACT_ATOMS: atom_id res chain seq x y z
N ASP A 1 32.99 -6.38 1.87
CA ASP A 1 31.60 -6.17 1.45
C ASP A 1 30.71 -5.79 2.60
N THR A 2 29.99 -4.68 2.45
CA THR A 2 28.84 -4.37 3.31
C THR A 2 27.75 -5.39 2.98
N PRO A 3 27.18 -6.10 3.97
CA PRO A 3 26.20 -7.13 3.68
C PRO A 3 25.00 -6.58 2.91
N ASP A 4 24.64 -7.25 1.81
CA ASP A 4 23.53 -6.89 0.91
C ASP A 4 22.26 -6.49 1.67
N TYR A 5 21.92 -7.20 2.75
CA TYR A 5 20.70 -6.99 3.53
C TYR A 5 20.47 -5.54 4.01
N LYS A 6 21.54 -4.76 4.26
CA LYS A 6 21.41 -3.37 4.72
C LYS A 6 20.74 -2.45 3.68
N ARG A 7 20.78 -2.82 2.41
CA ARG A 7 20.12 -2.09 1.31
C ARG A 7 18.63 -2.43 1.19
N TYR A 8 18.24 -3.67 1.51
CA TYR A 8 16.87 -4.16 1.32
C TYR A 8 15.98 -3.96 2.55
N VAL A 9 16.56 -3.94 3.75
CA VAL A 9 15.78 -3.82 4.99
C VAL A 9 15.00 -2.50 5.07
N PRO A 10 15.57 -1.31 4.78
CA PRO A 10 14.80 -0.06 4.87
C PRO A 10 13.63 0.02 3.87
N PRO A 11 13.80 -0.29 2.56
CA PRO A 11 12.68 -0.34 1.61
C PRO A 11 11.61 -1.35 2.01
N LEU A 12 11.99 -2.53 2.53
CA LEU A 12 11.05 -3.55 2.96
C LEU A 12 10.21 -3.10 4.16
N ILE A 13 10.84 -2.47 5.17
CA ILE A 13 10.13 -1.89 6.32
C ILE A 13 9.19 -0.78 5.84
N PHE A 14 9.63 0.03 4.88
CA PHE A 14 8.81 1.09 4.32
C PHE A 14 7.57 0.54 3.59
N LEU A 15 7.71 -0.45 2.71
CA LEU A 15 6.60 -1.11 2.02
C LEU A 15 5.62 -1.77 3.01
N ARG A 16 6.15 -2.41 4.06
CA ARG A 16 5.33 -2.96 5.15
C ARG A 16 4.55 -1.87 5.85
N PHE A 17 5.20 -0.76 6.21
CA PHE A 17 4.53 0.36 6.88
C PHE A 17 3.40 0.93 6.03
N LEU A 18 3.64 1.21 4.75
CA LEU A 18 2.61 1.69 3.82
C LEU A 18 1.44 0.72 3.72
N SER A 19 1.73 -0.58 3.60
CA SER A 19 0.69 -1.61 3.52
C SER A 19 -0.16 -1.66 4.77
N LEU A 20 0.45 -1.61 5.96
CA LEU A 20 -0.29 -1.60 7.22
C LEU A 20 -1.22 -0.39 7.33
N ARG A 21 -0.75 0.80 6.96
CA ARG A 21 -1.56 2.03 6.97
C ARG A 21 -2.71 1.99 5.97
N TYR A 22 -2.46 1.40 4.79
CA TYR A 22 -3.49 1.19 3.78
C TYR A 22 -4.56 0.22 4.26
N GLU A 23 -4.15 -0.95 4.75
CA GLU A 23 -5.05 -2.01 5.22
C GLU A 23 -5.90 -1.51 6.40
N GLU A 24 -5.28 -0.86 7.38
CA GLU A 24 -5.97 -0.26 8.53
C GLU A 24 -7.04 0.76 8.08
N ARG A 25 -6.71 1.66 7.15
CA ARG A 25 -7.68 2.64 6.66
C ARG A 25 -8.78 1.98 5.82
N ARG A 26 -8.44 0.98 5.01
CA ARG A 26 -9.41 0.25 4.19
C ARG A 26 -10.41 -0.49 5.06
N GLU A 27 -9.96 -1.18 6.11
CA GLU A 27 -10.83 -1.85 7.08
C GLU A 27 -11.77 -0.86 7.79
N GLN A 28 -11.27 0.31 8.17
CA GLN A 28 -12.10 1.37 8.76
C GLN A 28 -13.19 1.84 7.80
N LEU A 29 -12.87 2.05 6.52
CA LEU A 29 -13.85 2.45 5.51
C LEU A 29 -14.88 1.35 5.27
N GLU A 30 -14.45 0.08 5.19
CA GLU A 30 -15.36 -1.06 5.05
C GLU A 30 -16.35 -1.15 6.22
N LEU A 31 -15.87 -0.94 7.45
CA LEU A 31 -16.74 -0.85 8.62
C LEU A 31 -17.72 0.32 8.48
N MET A 32 -17.23 1.53 8.19
CA MET A 32 -18.08 2.72 8.01
C MET A 32 -19.11 2.56 6.88
N ILE A 33 -18.80 1.84 5.81
CA ILE A 33 -19.74 1.55 4.71
C ILE A 33 -20.86 0.60 5.18
N SER A 34 -20.54 -0.34 6.06
CA SER A 34 -21.48 -1.34 6.57
C SER A 34 -22.37 -0.84 7.72
N GLU A 35 -21.97 0.23 8.41
CA GLU A 35 -22.65 0.78 9.59
C GLU A 35 -23.80 1.73 9.22
N PRO A 36 -25.09 1.41 9.50
CA PRO A 36 -26.24 2.23 9.06
C PRO A 36 -26.29 3.68 9.55
N GLN A 37 -25.54 4.02 10.61
CA GLN A 37 -25.48 5.37 11.16
C GLN A 37 -24.31 6.20 10.62
N SER A 38 -23.44 5.59 9.82
CA SER A 38 -22.28 6.24 9.23
C SER A 38 -22.66 7.09 8.01
N GLU A 39 -21.92 8.17 7.79
CA GLU A 39 -22.05 9.00 6.59
C GLU A 39 -21.65 8.25 5.31
N TYR A 40 -20.84 7.20 5.42
CA TYR A 40 -20.39 6.35 4.31
C TYR A 40 -21.35 5.18 4.03
N TYR A 41 -22.42 5.04 4.81
CA TYR A 41 -23.31 3.89 4.70
C TYR A 41 -23.93 3.78 3.30
N THR A 42 -23.69 2.66 2.64
CA THR A 42 -24.35 2.33 1.38
C THR A 42 -24.47 0.83 1.20
N LYS A 43 -25.57 0.40 0.57
CA LYS A 43 -25.78 -0.99 0.13
C LYS A 43 -25.40 -1.18 -1.35
N ASN A 44 -25.10 -0.09 -2.05
CA ASN A 44 -24.73 -0.14 -3.45
C ASN A 44 -23.24 -0.48 -3.57
N LYS A 45 -22.95 -1.66 -4.12
CA LYS A 45 -21.58 -2.14 -4.28
C LYS A 45 -20.69 -1.18 -5.09
N ALA A 46 -21.23 -0.52 -6.12
CA ALA A 46 -20.45 0.41 -6.93
C ALA A 46 -20.05 1.67 -6.14
N GLU A 47 -20.95 2.17 -5.28
CA GLU A 47 -20.64 3.29 -4.39
C GLU A 47 -19.64 2.87 -3.29
N SER A 48 -19.82 1.68 -2.70
CA SER A 48 -18.86 1.13 -1.75
C SER A 48 -17.45 1.06 -2.34
N GLU A 49 -17.31 0.52 -3.56
CA GLU A 49 -16.00 0.41 -4.21
C GLU A 49 -15.42 1.79 -4.54
N ALA A 50 -16.25 2.74 -4.98
CA ALA A 50 -15.81 4.12 -5.24
C ALA A 50 -15.25 4.80 -3.98
N ILE A 51 -15.86 4.57 -2.81
CA ILE A 51 -15.34 5.07 -1.52
C ILE A 51 -14.00 4.39 -1.18
N LEU A 52 -13.91 3.07 -1.35
CA LEU A 52 -12.69 2.31 -1.05
C LEU A 52 -11.53 2.61 -2.00
N GLU A 53 -11.80 3.16 -3.18
CA GLU A 53 -10.81 3.54 -4.18
C GLU A 53 -10.51 5.06 -4.18
N ASP A 54 -11.20 5.86 -3.37
CA ASP A 54 -10.99 7.31 -3.30
C ASP A 54 -9.68 7.66 -2.57
N PRO A 55 -8.66 8.22 -3.26
CA PRO A 55 -7.39 8.58 -2.65
C PRO A 55 -7.50 9.63 -1.52
N ASP A 56 -8.53 10.47 -1.53
CA ASP A 56 -8.72 11.49 -0.49
C ASP A 56 -9.08 10.87 0.86
N GLU A 57 -9.80 9.75 0.87
CA GLU A 57 -10.11 9.00 2.09
C GLU A 57 -8.85 8.49 2.80
N TYR A 58 -7.86 8.06 2.02
CA TYR A 58 -6.59 7.57 2.54
C TYR A 58 -5.70 8.73 2.96
N ARG A 59 -5.66 9.80 2.16
CA ARG A 59 -4.86 10.99 2.48
C ARG A 59 -5.26 11.62 3.82
N ARG A 60 -6.56 11.71 4.11
CA ARG A 60 -7.06 12.22 5.40
C ARG A 60 -6.58 11.42 6.61
N ALA A 61 -6.32 10.12 6.41
CA ALA A 61 -5.75 9.24 7.43
C ALA A 61 -4.22 9.10 7.34
N GLN A 62 -3.54 9.97 6.59
CA GLN A 62 -2.08 9.86 6.34
C GLN A 62 -1.68 8.48 5.79
N ALA A 63 -2.53 7.91 4.93
CA ALA A 63 -2.32 6.65 4.24
C ALA A 63 -2.28 6.88 2.72
N PHE A 64 -1.82 5.86 2.01
CA PHE A 64 -1.82 5.81 0.56
C PHE A 64 -2.59 4.57 0.12
N ILE A 65 -3.25 4.62 -1.04
CA ILE A 65 -3.74 3.41 -1.69
C ILE A 65 -2.51 2.66 -2.21
N VAL A 66 -2.33 1.43 -1.74
CA VAL A 66 -1.16 0.63 -2.11
C VAL A 66 -1.53 -0.28 -3.29
N PRO A 67 -0.83 -0.17 -4.45
CA PRO A 67 -0.98 -1.08 -5.58
C PRO A 67 -0.76 -2.53 -5.16
N LYS A 68 -1.43 -3.47 -5.83
CA LYS A 68 -1.47 -4.88 -5.40
C LYS A 68 -0.07 -5.49 -5.26
N GLU A 69 0.80 -5.24 -6.22
CA GLU A 69 2.19 -5.66 -6.29
C GLU A 69 3.06 -5.07 -5.17
N ALA A 70 2.65 -3.93 -4.60
CA ALA A 70 3.35 -3.26 -3.51
C ALA A 70 2.80 -3.61 -2.11
N ARG A 71 1.71 -4.38 -2.03
CA ARG A 71 1.12 -4.80 -0.74
C ARG A 71 1.99 -5.83 -0.05
N TRP A 72 2.07 -5.72 1.27
CA TRP A 72 2.83 -6.64 2.12
C TRP A 72 2.42 -8.10 1.93
N SER A 73 1.12 -8.37 1.75
CA SER A 73 0.62 -9.71 1.47
C SER A 73 1.16 -10.30 0.17
N TYR A 74 1.35 -9.50 -0.89
CA TYR A 74 1.95 -9.94 -2.15
C TYR A 74 3.44 -10.22 -1.99
N ILE A 75 4.16 -9.36 -1.28
CA ILE A 75 5.59 -9.54 -0.98
C ILE A 75 5.81 -10.81 -0.16
N LEU A 76 5.01 -11.04 0.88
CA LEU A 76 5.08 -12.25 1.72
C LEU A 76 4.82 -13.53 0.91
N GLN A 77 3.82 -13.54 0.04
CA GLN A 77 3.51 -14.69 -0.82
C GLN A 77 4.69 -15.08 -1.72
N ASN A 78 5.53 -14.11 -2.09
CA ASN A 78 6.68 -14.31 -2.97
C ASN A 78 8.03 -14.27 -2.24
N ALA A 79 8.04 -14.28 -0.90
CA ALA A 79 9.26 -14.06 -0.11
C ALA A 79 10.37 -15.11 -0.35
N GLN A 80 10.01 -16.30 -0.85
CA GLN A 80 10.95 -17.38 -1.19
C GLN A 80 11.29 -17.46 -2.69
N ALA A 81 10.75 -16.55 -3.51
CA ALA A 81 11.02 -16.57 -4.94
C ALA A 81 12.46 -16.15 -5.24
N ASP A 82 13.10 -16.82 -6.21
CA ASP A 82 14.47 -16.51 -6.64
C ASP A 82 14.62 -15.05 -7.14
N ASN A 83 13.52 -14.48 -7.63
CA ASN A 83 13.44 -13.11 -8.13
C ASN A 83 12.86 -12.10 -7.12
N ILE A 84 12.89 -12.38 -5.81
CA ILE A 84 12.37 -11.47 -4.76
C ILE A 84 12.95 -10.04 -4.86
N LYS A 85 14.20 -9.88 -5.31
CA LYS A 85 14.81 -8.56 -5.52
C LYS A 85 14.03 -7.73 -6.54
N ILE A 86 13.68 -8.33 -7.68
CA ILE A 86 12.89 -7.71 -8.75
C ILE A 86 11.48 -7.38 -8.24
N ILE A 87 10.87 -8.28 -7.47
CA ILE A 87 9.54 -8.05 -6.89
C ILE A 87 9.54 -6.83 -5.96
N LEU A 88 10.60 -6.63 -5.17
CA LEU A 88 10.74 -5.46 -4.32
C LEU A 88 10.96 -4.18 -5.13
N ASP A 89 11.77 -4.22 -6.20
CA ASP A 89 11.95 -3.09 -7.10
C ASP A 89 10.63 -2.70 -7.79
N ASP A 90 9.89 -3.68 -8.32
CA ASP A 90 8.60 -3.47 -8.97
C ASP A 90 7.58 -2.85 -7.99
N ALA A 91 7.57 -3.31 -6.74
CA ALA A 91 6.74 -2.76 -5.67
C ALA A 91 7.06 -1.29 -5.38
N LEU A 92 8.35 -0.94 -5.27
CA LEU A 92 8.79 0.44 -5.05
C LEU A 92 8.44 1.32 -6.25
N GLU A 93 8.69 0.85 -7.48
CA GLU A 93 8.37 1.57 -8.70
C GLU A 93 6.86 1.80 -8.85
N ALA A 94 6.03 0.82 -8.52
CA ALA A 94 4.57 0.95 -8.51
C ALA A 94 4.11 2.06 -7.56
N MET A 95 4.71 2.13 -6.36
CA MET A 95 4.43 3.22 -5.41
C MET A 95 4.90 4.59 -5.93
N GLU A 96 6.11 4.69 -6.52
CA GLU A 96 6.60 5.95 -7.10
C GLU A 96 5.71 6.44 -8.25
N LYS A 97 5.23 5.53 -9.11
CA LYS A 97 4.31 5.85 -10.20
C LYS A 97 2.95 6.31 -9.70
N ALA A 98 2.44 5.69 -8.64
CA ALA A 98 1.18 6.07 -8.03
C ALA A 98 1.26 7.45 -7.34
N TYR A 99 2.41 7.79 -6.76
CA TYR A 99 2.59 9.03 -5.97
C TYR A 99 3.89 9.78 -6.30
N PRO A 100 4.06 10.27 -7.55
CA PRO A 100 5.31 10.84 -8.02
C PRO A 100 5.73 12.09 -7.22
N GLU A 101 4.79 12.95 -6.84
CA GLU A 101 5.06 14.19 -6.10
C GLU A 101 5.43 13.94 -4.63
N LYS A 102 5.18 12.74 -4.10
CA LYS A 102 5.38 12.41 -2.69
C LYS A 102 6.50 11.42 -2.45
N LEU A 103 6.78 10.53 -3.41
CA LEU A 103 7.68 9.39 -3.22
C LEU A 103 8.88 9.37 -4.18
N ARG A 104 8.87 10.16 -5.27
CA ARG A 104 9.97 10.16 -6.26
C ARG A 104 11.31 10.48 -5.59
N GLY A 105 12.26 9.54 -5.68
CA GLY A 105 13.62 9.72 -5.19
C GLY A 105 13.77 9.60 -3.66
N LEU A 106 12.68 9.32 -2.94
CA LEU A 106 12.72 8.97 -1.52
C LEU A 106 12.91 7.46 -1.32
N LEU A 107 12.65 6.65 -2.36
CA LEU A 107 12.80 5.20 -2.30
C LEU A 107 14.20 4.79 -2.79
N PRO A 108 15.00 4.10 -1.96
CA PRO A 108 16.26 3.53 -2.41
C PRO A 108 15.98 2.49 -3.48
N ARG A 109 16.57 2.64 -4.68
CA ARG A 109 16.59 1.57 -5.68
C ARG A 109 17.56 0.48 -5.26
N ILE A 110 17.20 -0.76 -5.55
CA ILE A 110 17.89 -1.94 -5.06
C ILE A 110 18.89 -2.49 -6.08
#